data_AF-A0A2S1R2C3-F1
#
_entry.id   AF-A0A2S1R2C3-F1
#
_cell.length_a   1.000
_cell.length_b   1.000
_cell.length_c   1.000
_cell.angle_alpha   90.00
_cell.angle_beta   90.00
_cell.angle_gamma   90.00
#
_symmetry.space_group_name_H-M   'P 1'
#
loop_
_entity.id
_entity.type
_entity.pdbx_description
1 polymer ?
#
loop_
_entity_poly.entity_id
_entity_poly.type
_entity_poly.pdbx_seq_one_letter_code
_entity_poly.pdbx_strand_id
1 'polypeptide(L)'
;MKRIYLVVLLIVTACYKKDAPFDAFVFSVGSYTKDFSLKIDNSDTIYYQDRFKMKTGRNYYAVPNKADRDSIIAIIEHLNFPNYDSIYIQENLMDGAGIKFYKKKGTVEDWIFFYGDAGPRELNEYADKFYILMKRMSFKPYPKKVDLGDLKYVQIPEITFIPLKNPTP
;
A
#
# COMPACT_ATOMS: atom_id res chain seq x y z
N MET A 1 47.06 25.00 -4.37
CA MET A 1 46.43 23.85 -5.06
C MET A 1 45.95 22.74 -4.11
N LYS A 2 46.62 22.44 -2.99
CA LYS A 2 46.17 21.40 -2.01
C LYS A 2 44.80 21.65 -1.33
N ARG A 3 44.35 22.91 -1.18
CA ARG A 3 43.07 23.24 -0.50
C ARG A 3 41.82 23.00 -1.35
N ILE A 4 41.94 22.94 -2.68
CA ILE A 4 40.80 22.71 -3.59
C ILE A 4 40.42 21.21 -3.60
N TYR A 5 41.39 20.31 -3.45
CA TYR A 5 41.16 18.87 -3.39
C TYR A 5 40.28 18.43 -2.21
N LEU A 6 40.36 19.13 -1.08
CA LEU A 6 39.60 18.79 0.13
C LEU A 6 38.10 19.12 -0.01
N VAL A 7 37.76 20.17 -0.76
CA VAL A 7 36.38 20.54 -1.05
C VAL A 7 35.75 19.58 -2.05
N VAL A 8 36.50 19.17 -3.08
CA VAL A 8 36.03 18.16 -4.05
C VAL A 8 35.79 16.82 -3.36
N LEU A 9 36.67 16.39 -2.45
CA LEU A 9 36.52 15.12 -1.72
C LEU A 9 35.29 15.10 -0.80
N LEU A 10 34.97 16.22 -0.14
CA LEU A 10 33.77 16.37 0.71
C LEU A 10 32.46 16.35 -0.08
N ILE A 11 32.47 16.80 -1.33
CA ILE A 11 31.29 16.79 -2.21
C ILE A 11 30.97 15.36 -2.70
N VAL A 12 31.97 14.51 -2.93
CA VAL A 12 31.74 13.12 -3.40
C VAL A 12 31.24 12.19 -2.27
N THR A 13 31.59 12.44 -1.01
CA THR A 13 31.12 11.61 0.12
C THR A 13 29.71 11.96 0.60
N ALA A 14 29.22 13.17 0.30
CA ALA A 14 27.91 13.63 0.78
C ALA A 14 26.71 13.04 0.03
N CYS A 15 26.92 12.31 -1.07
CA CYS A 15 25.85 11.86 -1.97
C CYS A 15 25.76 10.33 -2.16
N TYR A 16 26.32 9.52 -1.26
CA TYR A 16 25.99 8.10 -1.20
C TYR A 16 24.64 7.91 -0.50
N LYS A 17 23.54 8.29 -1.18
CA LYS A 17 22.22 7.78 -0.80
C LYS A 17 22.21 6.30 -1.18
N LYS A 18 22.08 5.42 -0.17
CA LYS A 18 21.76 4.02 -0.38
C LYS A 18 20.52 3.95 -1.29
N ASP A 19 20.60 3.17 -2.37
CA ASP A 19 19.45 2.98 -3.26
C ASP A 19 18.25 2.48 -2.44
N ALA A 20 17.13 3.19 -2.54
CA ALA A 20 15.91 2.79 -1.86
C ALA A 20 15.41 1.45 -2.43
N PRO A 21 14.94 0.51 -1.59
CA PRO A 21 14.54 -0.83 -2.03
C PRO A 21 13.31 -0.83 -2.97
N PHE A 22 12.57 0.26 -3.02
CA PHE A 22 11.43 0.49 -3.90
C PHE A 22 11.25 1.99 -4.17
N ASP A 23 10.45 2.34 -5.17
CA ASP A 23 10.04 3.72 -5.45
C ASP A 23 8.64 3.99 -4.91
N ALA A 24 7.77 2.98 -4.96
CA ALA A 24 6.46 3.01 -4.31
C ALA A 24 6.08 1.60 -3.82
N PHE A 25 5.42 1.55 -2.67
CA PHE A 25 4.75 0.39 -2.14
C PHE A 25 3.30 0.74 -1.80
N VAL A 26 2.36 -0.13 -2.16
CA VAL A 26 0.94 0.05 -1.90
C VAL A 26 0.37 -1.19 -1.23
N PHE A 27 -0.21 -1.00 -0.05
CA PHE A 27 -0.99 -2.00 0.65
C PHE A 27 -2.47 -1.66 0.50
N SER A 28 -3.24 -2.57 -0.07
CA SER A 28 -4.66 -2.36 -0.36
C SER A 28 -5.53 -3.45 0.26
N VAL A 29 -6.70 -3.05 0.74
CA VAL A 29 -7.70 -3.94 1.34
C VAL A 29 -9.05 -3.60 0.74
N GLY A 30 -9.82 -4.64 0.39
CA GLY A 30 -11.19 -4.55 -0.10
C GLY A 30 -12.06 -5.62 0.56
N SER A 31 -13.11 -5.20 1.25
CA SER A 31 -14.07 -6.06 1.95
C SER A 31 -15.36 -5.27 2.23
N TYR A 32 -16.43 -5.94 2.65
CA TYR A 32 -17.69 -5.27 3.00
C TYR A 32 -17.61 -4.30 4.19
N THR A 33 -16.53 -4.30 4.96
CA THR A 33 -16.36 -3.42 6.13
C THR A 33 -15.18 -2.45 6.01
N LYS A 34 -14.25 -2.70 5.08
CA LYS A 34 -13.03 -1.93 4.90
C LYS A 34 -12.68 -1.89 3.41
N ASP A 35 -12.51 -0.69 2.89
CA ASP A 35 -12.00 -0.48 1.54
C ASP A 35 -11.02 0.69 1.54
N PHE A 36 -9.73 0.41 1.50
CA PHE A 36 -8.69 1.43 1.53
C PHE A 36 -7.37 1.02 0.88
N SER A 37 -6.51 2.00 0.63
CA SER A 37 -5.10 1.78 0.32
C SER A 37 -4.19 2.66 1.15
N LEU A 38 -3.03 2.14 1.49
CA LEU A 38 -1.88 2.88 1.97
C LEU A 38 -0.81 2.91 0.89
N LYS A 39 -0.25 4.09 0.62
CA LYS A 39 0.93 4.25 -0.22
C LYS A 39 2.10 4.78 0.59
N ILE A 40 3.24 4.13 0.41
CA ILE A 40 4.54 4.52 0.95
C ILE A 40 5.48 4.71 -0.23
N ASP A 41 6.17 5.84 -0.25
CA ASP A 41 7.22 6.13 -1.23
C ASP A 41 8.48 6.64 -0.52
N ASN A 42 9.43 7.16 -1.28
CA ASN A 42 10.70 7.66 -0.74
C ASN A 42 10.60 9.02 -0.03
N SER A 43 9.40 9.59 0.12
CA SER A 43 9.17 10.78 0.95
C SER A 43 8.91 10.41 2.40
N ASP A 44 8.91 11.39 3.30
CA ASP A 44 8.53 11.19 4.71
C ASP A 44 7.01 11.05 4.91
N THR A 45 6.22 11.02 3.83
CA THR A 45 4.76 11.00 3.88
C THR A 45 4.22 9.62 3.55
N ILE A 46 3.22 9.19 4.29
CA ILE A 46 2.36 8.04 3.95
C ILE A 46 1.02 8.58 3.51
N TYR A 47 0.53 8.10 2.37
CA TYR A 47 -0.79 8.45 1.88
C TYR A 47 -1.78 7.35 2.21
N TYR A 48 -2.99 7.73 2.57
CA TYR A 48 -4.10 6.83 2.85
C TYR A 48 -5.30 7.24 2.00
N GLN A 49 -5.93 6.29 1.32
CA GLN A 49 -7.17 6.51 0.60
C GLN A 49 -8.26 5.63 1.20
N ASP A 50 -9.32 6.26 1.73
CA ASP A 50 -10.55 5.59 2.14
C ASP A 50 -11.51 5.58 0.95
N ARG A 51 -11.82 4.40 0.42
CA ARG A 51 -12.77 4.20 -0.69
C ARG A 51 -14.16 3.79 -0.21
N PHE A 52 -14.29 3.33 1.04
CA PHE A 52 -15.56 2.87 1.59
C PHE A 52 -16.57 4.01 1.72
N LYS A 53 -16.13 5.19 2.17
CA LYS A 53 -17.05 6.28 2.52
C LYS A 53 -17.59 7.09 1.34
N MET A 54 -16.91 7.10 0.19
CA MET A 54 -17.33 7.85 -1.02
C MET A 54 -16.69 7.20 -2.26
N LYS A 55 -17.48 6.95 -3.31
CA LYS A 55 -17.04 6.32 -4.57
C LYS A 55 -15.82 6.98 -5.24
N THR A 56 -15.51 8.23 -4.90
CA THR A 56 -14.36 8.99 -5.45
C THR A 56 -13.09 8.95 -4.58
N GLY A 57 -13.13 8.27 -3.42
CA GLY A 57 -12.02 8.15 -2.47
C GLY A 57 -11.67 9.46 -1.77
N ARG A 58 -11.58 9.46 -0.43
CA ARG A 58 -10.95 10.56 0.30
C ARG A 58 -9.50 10.23 0.55
N ASN A 59 -8.61 11.10 0.09
CA ASN A 59 -7.18 10.97 0.35
C ASN A 59 -6.82 11.70 1.64
N TYR A 60 -5.87 11.11 2.34
CA TYR A 60 -5.29 11.61 3.56
C TYR A 60 -3.79 11.39 3.52
N TYR A 61 -3.07 12.05 4.41
CA TYR A 61 -1.66 11.85 4.61
C TYR A 61 -1.31 11.84 6.09
N ALA A 62 -0.24 11.14 6.43
CA ALA A 62 0.39 11.19 7.73
C ALA A 62 1.91 11.24 7.54
N VAL A 63 2.60 11.82 8.53
CA VAL A 63 4.06 11.77 8.63
C VAL A 63 4.36 10.87 9.83
N PRO A 64 4.76 9.60 9.61
CA PRO A 64 5.10 8.70 10.71
C PRO A 64 6.33 9.21 11.47
N ASN A 65 6.44 8.87 12.75
CA ASN A 65 7.71 9.01 13.44
C ASN A 65 8.74 8.01 12.88
N LYS A 66 10.01 8.20 13.22
CA LYS A 66 11.10 7.36 12.73
C LYS A 66 10.90 5.87 13.02
N ALA A 67 10.45 5.51 14.22
CA ALA A 67 10.29 4.11 14.62
C ALA A 67 9.19 3.40 13.80
N ASP A 68 8.06 4.08 13.56
CA ASP A 68 6.98 3.56 12.73
C ASP A 68 7.41 3.48 11.26
N ARG A 69 8.17 4.47 10.78
CA ARG A 69 8.73 4.44 9.43
C ARG A 69 9.69 3.26 9.24
N ASP A 70 10.63 3.07 10.15
CA ASP A 70 11.60 1.97 10.10
C ASP A 70 10.88 0.61 10.13
N SER A 71 9.83 0.49 10.95
CA SER A 71 9.00 -0.72 11.04
C SER A 71 8.29 -1.03 9.71
N ILE A 72 7.78 -0.02 9.02
CA ILE A 72 7.13 -0.18 7.72
C ILE A 72 8.13 -0.64 6.67
N ILE A 73 9.30 -0.01 6.61
CA ILE A 73 10.35 -0.40 5.66
C ILE A 73 10.78 -1.85 5.91
N ALA A 74 10.98 -2.24 7.17
CA ALA A 74 11.34 -3.61 7.52
C ALA A 74 10.28 -4.64 7.09
N ILE A 75 8.99 -4.32 7.24
CA ILE A 75 7.90 -5.18 6.73
C ILE A 75 7.99 -5.34 5.21
N ILE A 76 8.18 -4.25 4.48
CA ILE A 76 8.23 -4.26 3.01
C ILE A 76 9.47 -5.03 2.52
N GLU A 77 10.62 -4.89 3.17
CA GLU A 77 11.84 -5.61 2.83
C GLU A 77 11.73 -7.12 3.11
N HIS A 78 11.04 -7.51 4.20
CA HIS A 78 10.77 -8.91 4.50
C HIS A 78 9.71 -9.54 3.58
N LEU A 79 8.83 -8.73 3.00
CA LEU A 79 7.89 -9.16 1.98
C LEU A 79 8.66 -9.40 0.66
N ASN A 80 9.38 -10.52 0.60
CA ASN A 80 10.21 -10.91 -0.54
C ASN A 80 9.35 -11.42 -1.71
N PHE A 81 8.80 -10.50 -2.51
CA PHE A 81 7.86 -10.79 -3.61
C PHE A 81 8.20 -12.00 -4.49
N PRO A 82 9.47 -12.22 -4.93
CA PRO A 82 9.85 -13.40 -5.71
C PRO A 82 9.55 -14.76 -5.07
N ASN A 83 9.32 -14.82 -3.76
CA ASN A 83 9.03 -16.07 -3.05
C ASN A 83 7.53 -16.43 -3.02
N TYR A 84 6.67 -15.60 -3.60
CA TYR A 84 5.23 -15.77 -3.55
C TYR A 84 4.65 -15.82 -4.97
N ASP A 85 3.58 -16.59 -5.13
CA ASP A 85 2.70 -16.47 -6.30
C ASP A 85 1.97 -15.14 -6.24
N SER A 86 1.55 -14.64 -7.40
CA SER A 86 0.86 -13.36 -7.49
C SER A 86 -0.59 -13.43 -7.01
N ILE A 87 -1.23 -14.60 -7.01
CA ILE A 87 -2.67 -14.76 -6.71
C ILE A 87 -2.92 -15.99 -5.82
N TYR A 88 -3.63 -15.78 -4.71
CA TYR A 88 -4.17 -16.83 -3.85
C TYR A 88 -5.67 -16.60 -3.61
N ILE A 89 -6.56 -17.49 -4.06
CA ILE A 89 -8.02 -17.28 -3.95
C ILE A 89 -8.69 -18.47 -3.29
N GLN A 90 -9.49 -18.20 -2.26
CA GLN A 90 -10.43 -19.15 -1.69
C GLN A 90 -11.79 -19.03 -2.39
N GLU A 91 -12.06 -19.91 -3.37
CA GLU A 91 -13.22 -19.78 -4.27
C GLU A 91 -14.59 -19.92 -3.59
N ASN A 92 -14.65 -20.52 -2.39
CA ASN A 92 -15.90 -20.82 -1.67
C ASN A 92 -16.18 -19.87 -0.49
N LEU A 93 -15.57 -18.68 -0.48
CA LEU A 93 -15.79 -17.66 0.53
C LEU A 93 -16.53 -16.48 -0.12
N MET A 94 -17.68 -16.09 0.45
CA MET A 94 -18.49 -15.00 -0.12
C MET A 94 -18.26 -13.65 0.57
N ASP A 95 -17.76 -13.66 1.80
CA ASP A 95 -17.62 -12.51 2.69
C ASP A 95 -16.16 -12.26 3.13
N GLY A 96 -15.20 -12.84 2.41
CA GLY A 96 -13.77 -12.65 2.63
C GLY A 96 -13.29 -11.23 2.33
N ALA A 97 -12.08 -10.94 2.80
CA ALA A 97 -11.35 -9.74 2.42
C ALA A 97 -10.35 -10.05 1.31
N GLY A 98 -10.29 -9.19 0.30
CA GLY A 98 -9.21 -9.14 -0.67
C GLY A 98 -8.10 -8.22 -0.16
N ILE A 99 -6.87 -8.71 -0.18
CA ILE A 99 -5.68 -7.96 0.23
C ILE A 99 -4.68 -7.99 -0.92
N LYS A 100 -4.07 -6.83 -1.23
CA LYS A 100 -2.99 -6.73 -2.22
C LYS A 100 -1.81 -5.97 -1.66
N PHE A 101 -0.64 -6.56 -1.84
CA PHE A 101 0.63 -5.87 -1.76
C PHE A 101 1.11 -5.57 -3.18
N TYR A 102 1.52 -4.34 -3.44
CA TYR A 102 2.05 -3.90 -4.73
C TYR A 102 3.34 -3.13 -4.47
N LYS A 103 4.36 -3.38 -5.29
CA LYS A 103 5.68 -2.74 -5.19
C LYS A 103 6.15 -2.34 -6.58
N LYS A 104 6.70 -1.14 -6.69
CA LYS A 104 7.28 -0.60 -7.92
C LYS A 104 8.74 -0.20 -7.71
N LYS A 105 9.60 -0.57 -8.65
CA LYS A 105 10.99 -0.10 -8.74
C LYS A 105 11.35 0.13 -10.22
N GLY A 106 11.53 1.40 -10.59
CA GLY A 106 11.70 1.80 -11.99
C GLY A 106 10.50 1.37 -12.83
N THR A 107 10.76 0.53 -13.83
CA THR A 107 9.74 -0.05 -14.72
C THR A 107 9.24 -1.42 -14.25
N VAL A 108 9.79 -1.97 -13.16
CA VAL A 108 9.42 -3.28 -12.63
C VAL A 108 8.31 -3.11 -11.60
N GLU A 109 7.27 -3.93 -11.72
CA GLU A 109 6.10 -3.93 -10.84
C GLU A 109 5.84 -5.37 -10.36
N ASP A 110 5.84 -5.56 -9.04
CA ASP A 110 5.55 -6.82 -8.37
C ASP A 110 4.25 -6.68 -7.56
N TRP A 111 3.45 -7.74 -7.50
CA TRP A 111 2.26 -7.74 -6.68
C TRP A 111 1.88 -9.13 -6.19
N ILE A 112 1.25 -9.16 -5.02
CA ILE A 112 0.67 -10.36 -4.41
C ILE A 112 -0.75 -9.98 -4.02
N PHE A 113 -1.72 -10.74 -4.49
CA PHE A 113 -3.13 -10.64 -4.11
C PHE A 113 -3.57 -11.92 -3.45
N PHE A 114 -4.31 -11.80 -2.34
CA PHE A 114 -4.97 -12.94 -1.73
C PHE A 114 -6.37 -12.59 -1.24
N TYR A 115 -7.27 -13.57 -1.35
CA TYR A 115 -8.66 -13.47 -0.91
C TYR A 115 -8.98 -14.57 0.09
N GLY A 116 -9.51 -14.18 1.25
CA GLY A 116 -9.69 -15.11 2.38
C GLY A 116 -8.34 -15.56 2.96
N ASP A 117 -8.26 -16.83 3.35
CA ASP A 117 -7.07 -17.43 3.98
C ASP A 117 -6.26 -18.33 3.03
N ALA A 118 -6.41 -18.12 1.70
CA ALA A 118 -5.78 -18.98 0.69
C ALA A 118 -4.25 -18.84 0.56
N GLY A 119 -3.65 -17.77 1.12
CA GLY A 119 -2.22 -17.50 1.01
C GLY A 119 -1.39 -18.05 2.19
N PRO A 120 -0.05 -18.03 2.09
CA PRO A 120 0.82 -18.31 3.23
C PRO A 120 0.45 -17.43 4.43
N ARG A 121 0.42 -18.03 5.63
CA ARG A 121 0.02 -17.36 6.88
C ARG A 121 0.76 -16.04 7.10
N GLU A 122 2.02 -15.98 6.72
CA GLU A 122 2.87 -14.79 6.83
C GLU A 122 2.30 -13.56 6.09
N LEU A 123 1.58 -13.74 4.98
CA LEU A 123 0.94 -12.63 4.26
C LEU A 123 -0.14 -11.96 5.12
N ASN A 124 -0.94 -12.75 5.83
CA ASN A 124 -1.89 -12.26 6.82
C ASN A 124 -1.17 -11.55 7.99
N GLU A 125 -0.08 -12.14 8.49
CA GLU A 125 0.73 -11.52 9.55
C GLU A 125 1.32 -10.15 9.13
N TYR A 126 1.73 -9.99 7.88
CA TYR A 126 2.17 -8.70 7.36
C TYR A 126 1.03 -7.69 7.25
N ALA A 127 -0.15 -8.11 6.78
CA ALA A 127 -1.33 -7.26 6.72
C ALA A 127 -1.74 -6.75 8.13
N ASP A 128 -1.70 -7.62 9.14
CA ASP A 128 -1.95 -7.26 10.54
C ASP A 128 -0.97 -6.22 11.08
N LYS A 129 0.31 -6.36 10.75
CA LYS A 129 1.32 -5.35 11.12
C LYS A 129 1.00 -3.99 10.50
N PHE A 130 0.59 -3.94 9.22
CA PHE A 130 0.14 -2.69 8.60
C PHE A 130 -1.09 -2.10 9.29
N TYR A 131 -2.10 -2.92 9.64
CA TYR A 131 -3.26 -2.45 10.39
C TYR A 131 -2.89 -1.83 11.74
N ILE A 132 -1.98 -2.45 12.48
CA ILE A 132 -1.51 -1.94 13.77
C ILE A 132 -0.80 -0.60 13.58
N LEU A 133 0.10 -0.50 12.60
CA LEU A 133 0.82 0.74 12.30
C LEU A 133 -0.12 1.86 11.89
N MET A 134 -1.11 1.58 11.04
CA MET A 134 -2.14 2.56 10.65
C MET A 134 -2.89 3.14 11.84
N LYS A 135 -3.32 2.29 12.79
CA LYS A 135 -4.08 2.73 13.97
C LYS A 135 -3.29 3.70 14.87
N ARG A 136 -1.96 3.68 14.79
CA ARG A 136 -1.07 4.57 15.55
C ARG A 136 -0.84 5.92 14.87
N MET A 137 -1.22 6.06 13.60
CA MET A 137 -1.01 7.28 12.83
C MET A 137 -2.20 8.23 12.90
N SER A 138 -1.92 9.54 12.91
CA SER A 138 -2.92 10.59 12.79
C SER A 138 -2.97 11.12 11.37
N PHE A 139 -3.93 10.64 10.59
CA PHE A 139 -4.14 11.04 9.20
C PHE A 139 -4.87 12.38 9.09
N LYS A 140 -4.36 13.27 8.23
CA LYS A 140 -4.96 14.58 7.90
C LYS A 140 -5.47 14.57 6.45
N PRO A 141 -6.55 15.30 6.12
CA PRO A 141 -7.06 15.35 4.76
C PRO A 141 -5.99 15.79 3.75
N TYR A 142 -6.01 15.16 2.57
CA TYR A 142 -5.12 15.48 1.45
C TYR A 142 -5.95 15.76 0.20
N PRO A 143 -5.96 16.99 -0.34
CA PRO A 143 -6.87 17.36 -1.42
C PRO A 143 -6.44 16.86 -2.79
N LYS A 144 -5.19 16.39 -2.95
CA LYS A 144 -4.66 15.95 -4.25
C LYS A 144 -4.95 14.47 -4.49
N LYS A 145 -4.98 14.09 -5.75
CA LYS A 145 -4.99 12.68 -6.15
C LYS A 145 -3.68 12.01 -5.73
N VAL A 146 -3.78 10.75 -5.33
CA VAL A 146 -2.65 9.89 -5.03
C VAL A 146 -2.67 8.78 -6.07
N ASP A 147 -1.59 8.62 -6.80
CA ASP A 147 -1.41 7.48 -7.71
C ASP A 147 -1.13 6.22 -6.88
N LEU A 148 -2.07 5.26 -6.90
CA LEU A 148 -1.99 4.01 -6.15
C LEU A 148 -1.53 2.83 -7.01
N GLY A 149 -1.13 3.06 -8.26
CA GLY A 149 -0.82 2.00 -9.20
C GLY A 149 -2.04 1.16 -9.57
N ASP A 150 -1.81 -0.11 -9.90
CA ASP A 150 -2.88 -1.04 -10.27
C ASP A 150 -3.63 -1.58 -9.04
N LEU A 151 -4.91 -1.22 -8.94
CA LEU A 151 -5.83 -1.68 -7.88
C LEU A 151 -6.72 -2.87 -8.30
N LYS A 152 -6.47 -3.49 -9.46
CA LYS A 152 -7.19 -4.71 -9.89
C LYS A 152 -7.20 -5.74 -8.76
N TYR A 153 -8.31 -6.48 -8.66
CA TYR A 153 -8.64 -7.51 -7.66
C TYR A 153 -9.07 -7.02 -6.27
N VAL A 154 -8.75 -5.78 -5.88
CA VAL A 154 -9.11 -5.26 -4.54
C VAL A 154 -10.29 -4.28 -4.58
N GLN A 155 -10.67 -3.84 -5.78
CA GLN A 155 -11.87 -3.03 -5.95
C GLN A 155 -13.11 -3.87 -5.64
N ILE A 156 -13.91 -3.41 -4.69
CA ILE A 156 -15.24 -3.97 -4.45
C ILE A 156 -16.06 -3.73 -5.74
N PRO A 157 -16.68 -4.77 -6.33
CA PRO A 157 -17.50 -4.59 -7.52
C PRO A 157 -18.57 -3.51 -7.25
N GLU A 158 -18.80 -2.64 -8.23
CA GLU A 158 -19.86 -1.65 -8.12
C GLU A 158 -21.19 -2.37 -7.87
N ILE A 159 -21.80 -2.15 -6.71
CA ILE A 159 -23.18 -2.57 -6.49
C ILE A 159 -24.04 -1.71 -7.42
N THR A 160 -24.41 -2.26 -8.57
CA THR A 160 -25.51 -1.74 -9.38
C THR A 160 -26.77 -1.95 -8.56
N PHE A 161 -27.33 -0.85 -8.02
CA PHE A 161 -28.68 -0.89 -7.47
C PHE A 161 -29.61 -1.28 -8.61
N ILE A 162 -30.06 -2.53 -8.64
CA ILE A 162 -31.17 -2.94 -9.49
C ILE A 162 -32.41 -2.38 -8.79
N PRO A 163 -33.10 -1.36 -9.33
CA PRO A 163 -34.33 -0.88 -8.72
C PRO A 163 -35.30 -2.06 -8.64
N LEU A 164 -35.83 -2.32 -7.44
CA LEU A 164 -36.89 -3.31 -7.25
C LEU A 164 -38.01 -2.92 -8.22
N LYS A 165 -38.30 -3.81 -9.18
CA LYS A 165 -39.44 -3.64 -10.06
C LYS A 165 -40.66 -3.63 -9.15
N ASN A 166 -41.30 -2.47 -9.02
CA ASN A 166 -42.54 -2.35 -8.25
C ASN A 166 -43.50 -3.44 -8.73
N PRO A 167 -44.08 -4.25 -7.84
CA PRO A 167 -45.12 -5.18 -8.26
C PRO A 167 -46.22 -4.36 -8.93
N THR A 168 -46.48 -4.67 -10.20
CA THR A 168 -47.61 -4.09 -10.93
C THR A 168 -48.91 -4.42 -10.19
N PRO A 169 -49.83 -3.45 -10.06
CA PRO A 169 -51.12 -3.64 -9.38
C PRO A 169 -52.01 -4.65 -10.09
#